data_AF-A0A6A1WL10-F1
#
_entry.id   AF-A0A6A1WL10-F1
#
_cell.length_a   1.000
_cell.length_b   1.000
_cell.length_c   1.000
_cell.angle_alpha   90.00
_cell.angle_beta   90.00
_cell.angle_gamma   90.00
#
_symmetry.space_group_name_H-M   'P 1'
#
loop_
_entity.id
_entity.type
_entity.pdbx_description
1 polymer ?
#
loop_
_entity_poly.entity_id
_entity_poly.type
_entity_poly.pdbx_seq_one_letter_code
_entity_poly.pdbx_strand_id
1 'polypeptide(L)'
;MDEIGKDLNEKEEELARMEELNQTLIVKERKTNDELQEARKELINGLREATARANIGIKIMGELDTKPFFAATKRKFSKEEADEKALEQCSQWEDYLRDPSWHPFKIIVDKAGNAKEVVDEEDEKLKNLKNEFDDEVYEAVTRALKEMNEYNPSGRYLVPEIWNFKVGRKATLKEGVIHLLTKWKRSRIR
;
A
#
# COMPACT_ATOMS: atom_id res chain seq x y z
N MET A 1 -42.25 -35.61 -24.61
CA MET A 1 -41.70 -34.86 -23.47
C MET A 1 -42.68 -33.75 -23.15
N ASP A 2 -43.00 -33.55 -21.88
CA ASP A 2 -43.81 -32.39 -21.49
C ASP A 2 -43.00 -31.09 -21.69
N GLU A 3 -43.72 -29.97 -21.76
CA GLU A 3 -43.16 -28.64 -21.99
C GLU A 3 -42.15 -28.23 -20.90
N ILE A 4 -42.35 -28.74 -19.67
CA ILE A 4 -41.48 -28.50 -18.50
C ILE A 4 -40.12 -29.17 -18.69
N GLY A 5 -40.08 -30.40 -19.20
CA GLY A 5 -38.84 -31.13 -19.47
C GLY A 5 -38.00 -30.50 -20.58
N LYS A 6 -38.64 -29.87 -21.59
CA LYS A 6 -37.94 -29.13 -22.64
C LYS A 6 -37.35 -27.82 -22.11
N ASP A 7 -38.12 -27.05 -21.35
CA ASP A 7 -37.66 -25.82 -20.69
C ASP A 7 -36.52 -26.10 -19.71
N LEU A 8 -36.59 -27.19 -18.95
CA LEU A 8 -35.52 -27.60 -18.05
C LEU A 8 -34.23 -27.92 -18.81
N ASN A 9 -34.30 -28.72 -19.88
CA ASN A 9 -33.12 -29.04 -20.69
C ASN A 9 -32.52 -27.79 -21.36
N GLU A 10 -33.34 -26.86 -21.85
CA GLU A 10 -32.86 -25.60 -22.43
C GLU A 10 -32.10 -24.75 -21.38
N LYS A 11 -32.62 -24.68 -20.15
CA LYS A 11 -31.96 -23.99 -19.03
C LYS A 11 -30.68 -24.68 -18.56
N GLU A 12 -30.65 -26.01 -18.55
CA GLU A 12 -29.43 -26.78 -18.24
C GLU A 12 -28.34 -26.53 -19.28
N GLU A 13 -28.69 -26.53 -20.57
CA GLU A 13 -27.75 -26.18 -21.64
C GLU A 13 -27.29 -24.71 -21.56
N GLU A 14 -28.18 -23.78 -21.23
CA GLU A 14 -27.82 -22.37 -21.02
C GLU A 14 -26.87 -22.18 -19.84
N LEU A 15 -27.15 -22.85 -18.71
CA LEU A 15 -26.29 -22.84 -17.54
C LEU A 15 -24.89 -23.37 -17.88
N ALA A 16 -24.81 -24.50 -18.59
CA ALA A 16 -23.54 -25.08 -19.02
C ALA A 16 -22.73 -24.11 -19.91
N ARG A 17 -23.39 -23.43 -20.86
CA ARG A 17 -22.74 -22.39 -21.70
C ARG A 17 -22.26 -21.21 -20.86
N MET A 18 -23.05 -20.77 -19.88
CA MET A 18 -22.69 -19.67 -18.99
C MET A 18 -21.47 -20.02 -18.13
N GLU A 19 -21.41 -21.25 -17.59
CA GLU A 19 -20.28 -21.75 -16.82
C GLU A 19 -19.01 -21.83 -17.68
N GLU A 20 -19.10 -22.34 -18.92
CA GLU A 20 -17.98 -22.38 -19.86
C GLU A 20 -17.44 -20.98 -20.19
N LEU A 21 -18.34 -20.03 -20.46
CA LEU A 21 -17.97 -18.64 -20.72
C LEU A 21 -17.30 -18.02 -19.49
N ASN A 22 -17.86 -18.22 -18.30
CA ASN A 22 -17.29 -17.70 -17.05
C ASN A 22 -15.87 -18.25 -16.83
N GLN A 23 -15.66 -19.55 -17.02
CA GLN A 23 -14.35 -20.17 -16.90
C GLN A 23 -13.35 -19.60 -17.92
N THR A 24 -13.79 -19.37 -19.16
CA THR A 24 -12.97 -18.75 -20.20
C THR A 24 -12.58 -17.32 -19.83
N LEU A 25 -13.51 -16.52 -19.31
CA LEU A 25 -13.25 -15.16 -18.86
C LEU A 25 -12.28 -15.13 -17.69
N ILE A 26 -12.41 -16.03 -16.71
CA ILE A 26 -11.47 -16.17 -15.59
C ILE A 26 -10.06 -16.45 -16.09
N VAL A 27 -9.90 -17.39 -17.04
CA VAL A 27 -8.58 -17.72 -17.60
C VAL A 27 -7.98 -16.51 -18.34
N LYS A 28 -8.79 -15.78 -19.09
CA LYS A 28 -8.34 -14.60 -19.84
C LYS A 28 -7.95 -13.45 -18.91
N GLU A 29 -8.78 -13.18 -17.89
CA GLU A 29 -8.53 -12.15 -16.89
C GLU A 29 -7.21 -12.42 -16.17
N ARG A 30 -6.98 -13.65 -15.71
CA ARG A 30 -5.73 -14.04 -15.05
C ARG A 30 -4.51 -13.77 -15.93
N LYS A 31 -4.55 -14.21 -17.19
CA LYS A 31 -3.45 -13.98 -18.14
C LYS A 31 -3.16 -12.48 -18.34
N THR A 32 -4.19 -11.68 -18.57
CA THR A 32 -4.03 -10.23 -18.75
C THR A 32 -3.57 -9.54 -17.47
N ASN A 33 -4.03 -9.97 -16.30
CA ASN A 33 -3.57 -9.45 -15.03
C ASN A 33 -2.10 -9.81 -14.79
N ASP A 34 -1.66 -11.03 -15.09
CA ASP A 34 -0.25 -11.45 -14.97
C ASP A 34 0.66 -10.54 -15.82
N GLU A 35 0.32 -10.33 -17.09
CA GLU A 35 1.05 -9.39 -17.98
C GLU A 35 1.09 -7.97 -17.41
N LEU A 36 -0.02 -7.50 -16.83
CA LEU A 36 -0.11 -6.16 -16.22
C LEU A 36 0.77 -6.04 -14.97
N GLN A 37 0.83 -7.09 -14.14
CA GLN A 37 1.67 -7.12 -12.94
C GLN A 37 3.15 -7.19 -13.32
N GLU A 38 3.52 -7.97 -14.33
CA GLU A 38 4.89 -8.01 -14.87
C GLU A 38 5.31 -6.63 -15.38
N ALA A 39 4.47 -5.97 -16.19
CA ALA A 39 4.74 -4.62 -16.67
C ALA A 39 4.87 -3.60 -15.52
N ARG A 40 4.05 -3.73 -14.47
CA ARG A 40 4.16 -2.90 -13.26
C ARG A 40 5.48 -3.13 -12.54
N LYS A 41 5.88 -4.38 -12.37
CA LYS A 41 7.13 -4.77 -11.70
C LYS A 41 8.34 -4.21 -12.44
N GLU A 42 8.37 -4.34 -13.76
CA GLU A 42 9.43 -3.76 -14.59
C GLU A 42 9.47 -2.24 -14.53
N LEU A 43 8.30 -1.60 -14.51
CA LEU A 43 8.22 -0.15 -14.35
C LEU A 43 8.72 0.32 -12.97
N ILE A 44 8.42 -0.44 -11.90
CA ILE A 44 8.96 -0.19 -10.57
C ILE A 44 10.50 -0.29 -10.59
N ASN A 45 11.03 -1.36 -11.17
CA ASN A 45 12.47 -1.58 -11.29
C ASN A 45 13.15 -0.44 -12.06
N GLY A 46 12.60 -0.05 -13.22
CA GLY A 46 13.14 1.03 -14.05
C GLY A 46 13.08 2.42 -13.38
N LEU A 47 12.21 2.61 -12.37
CA LEU A 47 12.10 3.84 -11.60
C LEU A 47 12.90 3.84 -10.29
N ARG A 48 13.52 2.73 -9.87
CA ARG A 48 14.32 2.67 -8.63
C ARG A 48 15.46 3.67 -8.58
N GLU A 49 16.10 3.95 -9.72
CA GLU A 49 17.20 4.92 -9.84
C GLU A 49 16.70 6.35 -10.13
N ALA A 50 15.39 6.59 -10.13
CA ALA A 50 14.85 7.94 -10.30
C ALA A 50 15.11 8.78 -9.04
N THR A 51 15.55 10.02 -9.24
CA THR A 51 15.93 10.90 -8.14
C THR A 51 14.71 11.32 -7.32
N ALA A 52 14.93 11.59 -6.03
CA ALA A 52 13.92 12.02 -5.05
C ALA A 52 13.15 13.32 -5.40
N ARG A 53 13.48 13.99 -6.52
CA ARG A 53 12.82 15.23 -6.98
C ARG A 53 11.87 15.02 -8.17
N ALA A 54 11.64 13.77 -8.59
CA ALA A 54 10.72 13.47 -9.67
C ALA A 54 9.26 13.48 -9.19
N ASN A 55 8.36 14.04 -10.01
CA ASN A 55 6.92 14.03 -9.72
C ASN A 55 6.33 12.61 -9.68
N ILE A 56 6.92 11.69 -10.45
CA ILE A 56 6.60 10.26 -10.45
C ILE A 56 7.85 9.52 -9.97
N GLY A 57 7.70 8.64 -9.00
CA GLY A 57 8.80 7.84 -8.46
C GLY A 57 8.28 6.63 -7.68
N ILE A 58 9.17 6.00 -6.93
CA ILE A 58 8.82 4.89 -6.04
C ILE A 58 8.57 5.42 -4.64
N LYS A 59 7.44 5.02 -4.06
CA LYS A 59 7.15 5.16 -2.63
C LYS A 59 7.16 3.77 -2.02
N ILE A 60 7.77 3.62 -0.85
CA ILE A 60 7.75 2.37 -0.10
C ILE A 60 6.57 2.42 0.88
N MET A 61 5.55 1.61 0.64
CA MET A 61 4.34 1.60 1.45
C MET A 61 4.60 0.91 2.78
N GLY A 62 4.21 1.60 3.86
CA GLY A 62 4.46 1.16 5.22
C GLY A 62 5.87 1.47 5.74
N GLU A 63 6.67 2.20 4.98
CA GLU A 63 7.98 2.70 5.44
C GLU A 63 7.76 3.79 6.50
N LEU A 64 8.50 3.67 7.61
CA LEU A 64 8.43 4.64 8.69
C LEU A 64 9.20 5.91 8.30
N ASP A 65 8.53 7.07 8.35
CA ASP A 65 9.25 8.34 8.27
C ASP A 65 10.02 8.57 9.58
N THR A 66 11.34 8.51 9.50
CA THR A 66 12.22 8.62 10.68
C THR A 66 12.41 10.08 11.11
N LYS A 67 12.14 11.07 10.24
CA LYS A 67 12.43 12.49 10.54
C LYS A 67 11.73 13.00 11.80
N PRO A 68 10.44 12.67 12.07
CA PRO A 68 9.78 13.07 13.30
C PRO A 68 10.47 12.53 14.56
N PHE A 69 10.98 11.30 14.53
CA PHE A 69 11.74 10.73 15.64
C PHE A 69 13.01 11.54 15.92
N PHE A 70 13.79 11.84 14.88
CA PHE A 70 14.98 12.69 15.02
C PHE A 70 14.65 14.10 15.54
N ALA A 71 13.53 14.68 15.10
CA ALA A 71 13.10 15.99 15.57
C ALA A 71 12.70 15.93 17.06
N ALA A 72 11.95 14.90 17.47
CA ALA A 72 11.49 14.74 18.83
C ALA A 72 12.64 14.39 19.80
N THR A 73 13.57 13.51 19.43
CA THR A 73 14.71 13.15 20.29
C THR A 73 15.67 14.32 20.49
N LYS A 74 15.89 15.16 19.48
CA LYS A 74 16.70 16.39 19.60
C LYS A 74 16.15 17.40 20.60
N ARG A 75 14.85 17.34 20.93
CA ARG A 75 14.23 18.18 21.96
C ARG A 75 14.36 17.57 23.36
N LYS A 76 14.62 16.26 23.47
CA LYS A 76 14.61 15.50 24.73
C LYS A 76 16.00 15.12 25.23
N PHE A 77 16.92 14.82 24.33
CA PHE A 77 18.23 14.25 24.65
C PHE A 77 19.37 15.23 24.31
N SER A 78 20.56 14.93 24.84
CA SER A 78 21.78 15.63 24.46
C SER A 78 22.07 15.45 22.96
N LYS A 79 22.86 16.35 22.38
CA LYS A 79 23.18 16.29 20.94
C LYS A 79 23.94 15.00 20.60
N GLU A 80 24.75 14.53 21.54
CA GLU A 80 25.58 13.34 21.44
C GLU A 80 24.75 12.05 21.42
N GLU A 81 23.58 12.04 22.10
CA GLU A 81 22.73 10.85 22.26
C GLU A 81 21.47 10.88 21.37
N ALA A 82 21.03 12.06 20.92
CA ALA A 82 19.72 12.23 20.27
C ALA A 82 19.57 11.41 18.98
N ASP A 83 20.62 11.32 18.17
CA ASP A 83 20.59 10.59 16.90
C ASP A 83 20.56 9.07 17.13
N GLU A 84 21.33 8.57 18.12
CA GLU A 84 21.30 7.15 18.51
C GLU A 84 19.93 6.76 19.06
N LYS A 85 19.38 7.58 19.97
CA LYS A 85 18.03 7.37 20.52
C LYS A 85 16.95 7.40 19.44
N ALA A 86 17.08 8.24 18.42
CA ALA A 86 16.13 8.27 17.31
C ALA A 86 16.16 6.97 16.52
N LEU A 87 17.36 6.44 16.23
CA LEU A 87 17.53 5.19 15.49
C LEU A 87 17.00 3.98 16.27
N GLU A 88 17.29 3.90 17.58
CA GLU A 88 16.74 2.86 18.46
C GLU A 88 15.21 2.84 18.41
N GLN A 89 14.59 4.03 18.53
CA GLN A 89 13.13 4.18 18.51
C GLN A 89 12.53 3.85 17.14
N CYS A 90 13.16 4.32 16.06
CA CYS A 90 12.71 3.95 14.71
C CYS A 90 12.74 2.43 14.52
N SER A 91 13.83 1.77 14.90
CA SER A 91 13.96 0.31 14.79
C SER A 91 12.88 -0.42 15.59
N GLN A 92 12.63 0.00 16.83
CA GLN A 92 11.61 -0.60 17.67
C GLN A 92 10.21 -0.46 17.05
N TRP A 93 9.88 0.71 16.49
CA TRP A 93 8.59 0.92 15.84
C TRP A 93 8.46 0.20 14.51
N GLU A 94 9.53 0.09 13.75
CA GLU A 94 9.57 -0.76 12.56
C GLU A 94 9.32 -2.24 12.89
N ASP A 95 9.87 -2.74 14.00
CA ASP A 95 9.61 -4.11 14.47
C ASP A 95 8.14 -4.31 14.85
N TYR A 96 7.54 -3.35 15.55
CA TYR A 96 6.10 -3.39 15.85
C TYR A 96 5.26 -3.34 14.58
N LEU A 97 5.56 -2.45 13.63
CA LEU A 97 4.83 -2.36 12.37
C LEU A 97 4.91 -3.65 11.54
N ARG A 98 6.00 -4.40 11.67
CA ARG A 98 6.22 -5.68 10.98
C ARG A 98 5.62 -6.88 11.71
N ASP A 99 5.25 -6.74 12.98
CA ASP A 99 4.65 -7.79 13.78
C ASP A 99 3.18 -8.05 13.36
N PRO A 100 2.87 -9.21 12.76
CA PRO A 100 1.50 -9.53 12.35
C PRO A 100 0.53 -9.71 13.52
N SER A 101 1.04 -9.97 14.73
CA SER A 101 0.21 -10.12 15.94
C SER A 101 -0.29 -8.78 16.48
N TRP A 102 0.37 -7.67 16.10
CA TRP A 102 -0.06 -6.33 16.48
C TRP A 102 -0.94 -5.73 15.37
N HIS A 103 -2.23 -5.60 15.68
CA HIS A 103 -3.24 -5.09 14.75
C HIS A 103 -4.16 -4.08 15.48
N PRO A 104 -3.67 -2.85 15.73
CA PRO A 104 -4.40 -1.85 16.50
C PRO A 104 -5.44 -1.14 15.62
N PHE A 105 -6.40 -1.91 15.13
CA PHE A 105 -7.51 -1.44 14.32
C PHE A 105 -8.83 -1.89 14.92
N LYS A 106 -9.86 -1.07 14.70
CA LYS A 106 -11.23 -1.36 15.08
C LYS A 106 -12.18 -1.08 13.91
N ILE A 107 -13.30 -1.79 13.89
CA ILE A 107 -14.36 -1.57 12.92
C ILE A 107 -15.34 -0.57 13.51
N ILE A 108 -15.58 0.53 12.78
CA ILE A 108 -16.65 1.47 13.05
C ILE A 108 -17.74 1.31 11.99
N VAL A 109 -18.99 1.38 12.40
CA VAL A 109 -20.15 1.31 11.49
C VAL A 109 -20.76 2.70 11.38
N ASP A 110 -20.91 3.19 10.16
CA ASP A 110 -21.57 4.47 9.93
C ASP A 110 -23.10 4.37 10.05
N LYS A 111 -23.80 5.51 9.98
CA LYS A 111 -25.26 5.56 10.09
C LYS A 111 -25.98 4.85 8.93
N ALA A 112 -25.30 4.59 7.82
CA ALA A 112 -25.82 3.89 6.65
C ALA A 112 -25.52 2.38 6.69
N GLY A 113 -24.85 1.89 7.73
CA GLY A 113 -24.49 0.49 7.90
C GLY A 113 -23.16 0.09 7.25
N ASN A 114 -22.38 1.04 6.73
CA ASN A 114 -21.06 0.73 6.16
C ASN A 114 -20.04 0.55 7.27
N ALA A 115 -19.38 -0.61 7.29
CA ALA A 115 -18.27 -0.91 8.18
C ALA A 115 -16.96 -0.35 7.59
N LYS A 116 -16.19 0.38 8.39
CA LYS A 116 -14.86 0.87 8.04
C LYS A 116 -13.88 0.53 9.15
N GLU A 117 -12.74 -0.02 8.76
CA GLU A 117 -11.62 -0.25 9.65
C GLU A 117 -10.84 1.06 9.86
N VAL A 118 -10.59 1.41 11.11
CA VAL A 118 -9.84 2.61 11.52
C VAL A 118 -8.84 2.25 12.60
N VAL A 119 -7.76 3.02 12.70
CA VAL A 119 -6.77 2.84 13.78
C VAL A 119 -7.45 3.03 15.13
N ASP A 120 -7.16 2.13 16.07
CA ASP A 120 -7.63 2.25 17.43
C ASP A 120 -6.70 3.15 18.24
N GLU A 121 -7.12 4.41 18.43
CA GLU A 121 -6.37 5.40 19.22
C GLU A 121 -6.22 5.01 20.70
N GLU A 122 -7.01 4.03 21.17
CA GLU A 122 -6.91 3.51 22.54
C GLU A 122 -5.88 2.37 22.68
N ASP A 123 -5.21 1.94 21.60
CA ASP A 123 -4.14 0.94 21.68
C ASP A 123 -3.01 1.41 22.62
N GLU A 124 -2.60 0.55 23.54
CA GLU A 124 -1.62 0.87 24.57
C GLU A 124 -0.27 1.33 23.99
N LYS A 125 0.22 0.71 22.92
CA LYS A 125 1.48 1.14 22.30
C LYS A 125 1.33 2.51 21.66
N LEU A 126 0.23 2.75 20.94
CA LEU A 126 -0.04 4.03 20.29
C LEU A 126 -0.26 5.17 21.30
N LYS A 127 -0.93 4.91 22.42
CA LYS A 127 -1.07 5.89 23.52
C LYS A 127 0.29 6.21 24.13
N ASN A 128 1.11 5.19 24.38
CA ASN A 128 2.46 5.38 24.91
C ASN A 128 3.33 6.19 23.95
N LEU A 129 3.27 5.91 22.64
CA LEU A 129 3.97 6.70 21.61
C LEU A 129 3.64 8.18 21.70
N LYS A 130 2.34 8.50 21.79
CA LYS A 130 1.86 9.87 21.83
C LYS A 130 2.30 10.60 23.10
N ASN A 131 2.31 9.89 24.23
CA ASN A 131 2.77 10.43 25.52
C ASN A 131 4.30 10.60 25.56
N GLU A 132 5.04 9.67 24.97
CA GLU A 132 6.50 9.67 24.96
C GLU A 132 7.07 10.62 23.92
N PHE A 133 6.38 10.93 22.83
CA PHE A 133 6.89 11.82 21.79
C PHE A 133 5.94 13.00 21.56
N ASP A 134 5.35 13.09 20.38
CA ASP A 134 4.44 14.14 19.95
C ASP A 134 3.49 13.63 18.85
N ASP A 135 2.59 14.51 18.39
CA ASP A 135 1.64 14.20 17.32
C ASP A 135 2.35 13.87 15.99
N GLU A 136 3.53 14.44 15.70
CA GLU A 136 4.25 14.19 14.44
C GLU A 136 4.77 12.75 14.37
N VAL A 137 5.33 12.24 15.46
CA VAL A 137 5.77 10.83 15.57
C VAL A 137 4.58 9.88 15.50
N TYR A 138 3.49 10.19 16.22
CA TYR A 138 2.26 9.41 16.17
C TYR A 138 1.68 9.34 14.75
N GLU A 139 1.63 10.46 14.04
CA GLU A 139 1.16 10.51 12.65
C GLU A 139 2.06 9.71 11.70
N ALA A 140 3.37 9.73 11.89
CA ALA A 140 4.30 8.95 11.08
C ALA A 140 4.06 7.44 11.23
N VAL A 141 3.94 6.96 12.48
CA VAL A 141 3.68 5.53 12.77
C VAL A 141 2.30 5.13 12.26
N THR A 142 1.24 5.89 12.55
CA THR A 142 -0.11 5.51 12.12
C THR A 142 -0.30 5.58 10.61
N ARG A 143 0.43 6.46 9.91
CA ARG A 143 0.48 6.48 8.44
C ARG A 143 1.14 5.22 7.90
N ALA A 144 2.32 4.86 8.42
CA ALA A 144 3.01 3.63 8.02
C ALA A 144 2.14 2.39 8.29
N LEU A 145 1.48 2.34 9.45
CA LEU A 145 0.57 1.26 9.81
C LEU A 145 -0.62 1.13 8.84
N LYS A 146 -1.28 2.26 8.50
CA LYS A 146 -2.39 2.28 7.53
C LYS A 146 -1.95 1.81 6.16
N GLU A 147 -0.79 2.27 5.68
CA GLU A 147 -0.23 1.86 4.40
C GLU A 147 0.13 0.37 4.40
N MET A 148 0.73 -0.13 5.48
CA MET A 148 1.02 -1.56 5.63
C MET A 148 -0.26 -2.40 5.55
N ASN A 149 -1.33 -1.94 6.19
CA ASN A 149 -2.61 -2.64 6.21
C ASN A 149 -3.36 -2.58 4.87
N GLU A 150 -3.22 -1.49 4.12
CA GLU A 150 -3.80 -1.36 2.78
C GLU A 150 -3.06 -2.23 1.74
N TYR A 151 -1.73 -2.28 1.81
CA TYR A 151 -0.92 -2.90 0.75
C TYR A 151 -0.50 -4.33 1.04
N ASN A 152 -0.30 -4.70 2.31
CA ASN A 152 0.14 -6.04 2.69
C ASN A 152 -0.28 -6.40 4.14
N PRO A 153 -1.60 -6.48 4.41
CA PRO A 153 -2.11 -6.63 5.77
C PRO A 153 -1.60 -7.90 6.46
N SER A 154 -1.49 -9.01 5.73
CA SER A 154 -1.04 -10.29 6.30
C SER A 154 0.48 -10.44 6.30
N GLY A 155 1.16 -9.98 5.25
CA GLY A 155 2.60 -10.19 5.11
C GLY A 155 3.44 -9.18 5.89
N ARG A 156 2.93 -7.97 6.15
CA ARG A 156 3.62 -6.89 6.88
C ARG A 156 5.02 -6.55 6.34
N TYR A 157 5.29 -6.85 5.07
CA TYR A 157 6.47 -6.41 4.35
C TYR A 157 6.17 -5.13 3.58
N LEU A 158 7.18 -4.26 3.53
CA LEU A 158 7.16 -3.04 2.74
C LEU A 158 6.91 -3.34 1.26
N VAL A 159 5.99 -2.59 0.64
CA VAL A 159 5.62 -2.76 -0.77
C VAL A 159 6.04 -1.52 -1.57
N PRO A 160 6.96 -1.65 -2.55
CA PRO A 160 7.25 -0.55 -3.45
C PRO A 160 6.07 -0.31 -4.38
N GLU A 161 5.63 0.95 -4.48
CA GLU A 161 4.54 1.35 -5.36
C GLU A 161 4.94 2.56 -6.20
N ILE A 162 4.44 2.62 -7.44
CA ILE A 162 4.64 3.78 -8.30
C ILE A 162 3.74 4.89 -7.79
N TRP A 163 4.33 6.02 -7.43
CA TRP A 163 3.63 7.11 -6.77
C TRP A 163 3.74 8.41 -7.55
N ASN A 164 2.63 9.14 -7.61
CA ASN A 164 2.59 10.51 -8.11
C ASN A 164 2.66 11.45 -6.92
N PHE A 165 3.88 11.90 -6.59
CA PHE A 165 4.14 12.81 -5.47
C PHE A 165 3.53 14.20 -5.66
N LYS A 166 3.28 14.62 -6.91
CA LYS A 166 2.62 15.90 -7.19
C LYS A 166 1.14 15.88 -6.78
N VAL A 167 0.46 14.75 -6.96
CA VAL A 167 -0.98 14.60 -6.67
C VAL A 167 -1.25 13.88 -5.36
N GLY A 168 -0.26 13.16 -4.81
CA GLY A 168 -0.40 12.42 -3.55
C GLY A 168 -1.17 11.11 -3.68
N ARG A 169 -1.05 10.41 -4.82
CA ARG A 169 -1.72 9.12 -5.05
C ARG A 169 -0.87 8.12 -5.83
N LYS A 170 -1.30 6.86 -5.84
CA LYS A 170 -0.75 5.82 -6.72
C LYS A 170 -0.79 6.29 -8.16
N ALA A 171 0.34 6.16 -8.85
CA ALA A 171 0.46 6.48 -10.26
C ALA A 171 -0.07 5.31 -11.12
N THR A 172 -0.65 5.66 -12.26
CA THR A 172 -1.02 4.70 -13.29
C THR A 172 0.22 4.23 -14.06
N LEU A 173 0.15 3.05 -14.69
CA LEU A 173 1.23 2.60 -15.58
C LEU A 173 1.51 3.61 -16.70
N LYS A 174 0.46 4.22 -17.24
CA LYS A 174 0.57 5.27 -18.26
C LYS A 174 1.39 6.46 -17.76
N GLU A 175 1.14 6.94 -16.54
CA GLU A 175 1.91 8.03 -15.93
C GLU A 175 3.40 7.66 -15.79
N GLY A 176 3.71 6.45 -15.31
CA GLY A 176 5.09 6.00 -15.18
C GLY A 176 5.81 5.80 -16.52
N VAL A 177 5.15 5.21 -17.52
CA VAL A 177 5.71 5.05 -18.87
C VAL A 177 5.98 6.41 -19.51
N ILE A 178 5.04 7.36 -19.43
CA ILE A 178 5.24 8.72 -19.94
C ILE A 178 6.43 9.39 -19.25
N HIS A 179 6.56 9.20 -17.93
CA HIS A 179 7.69 9.73 -17.16
C HIS A 179 9.03 9.18 -17.66
N LEU A 180 9.15 7.85 -17.78
CA LEU A 180 10.38 7.19 -18.28
C LEU A 180 10.72 7.62 -19.71
N LEU A 181 9.74 7.62 -20.61
CA LEU A 181 9.93 8.07 -22.01
C LEU A 181 10.42 9.51 -22.08
N THR A 182 9.88 10.38 -21.22
CA THR A 182 10.31 11.78 -21.16
C THR A 182 11.75 11.91 -20.65
N LYS A 183 12.12 11.14 -19.62
CA LYS A 183 13.49 11.09 -19.09
C LYS A 183 14.47 10.61 -20.17
N TRP A 184 14.13 9.53 -20.87
CA TRP A 184 14.93 8.98 -21.97
C TRP A 184 15.09 9.95 -23.15
N LYS A 185 14.02 10.64 -23.56
CA LYS A 185 14.13 11.67 -24.61
C LYS A 185 15.08 12.80 -24.21
N ARG A 186 15.05 13.24 -22.95
CA ARG A 186 15.95 14.28 -22.43
C ARG A 186 17.41 13.82 -22.38
N SER A 187 17.67 12.55 -22.04
CA SER A 187 19.04 12.02 -22.01
C SER A 187 19.66 11.87 -23.40
N ARG A 188 18.87 11.90 -24.48
CA ARG A 188 19.36 11.86 -25.86
C ARG A 188 19.69 13.23 -26.46
N ILE A 189 19.29 14.32 -25.80
CA ILE A 189 19.52 15.70 -26.25
C ILE A 189 20.76 16.31 -25.56
N ARG A 190 21.23 15.68 -24.48
CA ARG A 190 22.54 15.96 -23.85
C ARG A 190 23.62 15.11 -24.51
#